data_AF-A0AAJ7FNV6-F1
#
_entry.id   AF-A0AAJ7FNV6-F1
#
_cell.length_a   1.000
_cell.length_b   1.000
_cell.length_c   1.000
_cell.angle_alpha   90.00
_cell.angle_beta   90.00
_cell.angle_gamma   90.00
#
_symmetry.space_group_name_H-M   'P 1'
#
loop_
_entity.id
_entity.type
_entity.pdbx_description
1 polymer ?
#
loop_
_entity_poly.entity_id
_entity_poly.type
_entity_poly.pdbx_seq_one_letter_code
_entity_poly.pdbx_strand_id
1 'polypeptide(L)'
;MMKLSAVFCVLLLASASQGFSVGGNSMLSSIADIKNKVDSTVKSAIGSVEAAAEKGVEELKELADDVSDKAVSSIGSLQDDVESVVAKAESQVDDILSKASDAAAKSCSGLTDTLSTTAVDVVNQATNCVTSRVQTAYGYIAELRAEVKSLVSKLLSISSATVDCTTDVTSLSETVHAFLCVNKQLASATVQSASSGVTVARKVAKLSSLISSLQVQVPLCVVKDTAGVLAQQASSAVKNVGACVKNLAS
;
A
#
# COMPACT_ATOMS: atom_id res chain seq x y z
N MET A 1 -25.12 11.79 16.31
CA MET A 1 -25.63 10.52 15.75
C MET A 1 -27.17 10.44 15.60
N MET A 2 -27.95 11.53 15.74
CA MET A 2 -29.43 11.48 15.58
C MET A 2 -30.00 12.17 14.33
N LYS A 3 -29.17 12.80 13.49
CA LYS A 3 -29.65 13.59 12.33
C LYS A 3 -29.70 12.82 11.00
N LEU A 4 -29.13 11.62 10.89
CA LEU A 4 -29.17 10.82 9.65
C LEU A 4 -30.46 10.01 9.46
N SER A 5 -31.14 9.59 10.54
CA SER A 5 -32.41 8.84 10.42
C SER A 5 -33.58 9.71 9.93
N ALA A 6 -33.56 11.02 10.21
CA ALA A 6 -34.62 11.92 9.75
C ALA A 6 -34.57 12.18 8.24
N VAL A 7 -33.36 12.21 7.65
CA VAL A 7 -33.17 12.40 6.20
C VAL A 7 -33.60 11.14 5.43
N PHE A 8 -33.42 9.95 6.01
CA PHE A 8 -33.85 8.69 5.41
C PHE A 8 -35.38 8.53 5.39
N CYS A 9 -36.09 9.03 6.42
CA CYS A 9 -37.56 9.03 6.44
C CYS A 9 -38.18 10.10 5.54
N VAL A 10 -37.54 11.27 5.36
CA VAL A 10 -38.07 12.33 4.47
C VAL A 10 -37.88 11.97 2.99
N LEU A 11 -36.83 11.22 2.63
CA LEU A 11 -36.66 10.72 1.25
C LEU A 11 -37.64 9.60 0.86
N LEU A 12 -38.07 8.77 1.82
CA LEU A 12 -39.12 7.76 1.61
C LEU A 12 -40.54 8.36 1.58
N LEU A 13 -40.78 9.50 2.22
CA LEU A 13 -42.09 10.17 2.24
C LEU A 13 -42.29 11.19 1.11
N ALA A 14 -41.22 11.74 0.52
CA ALA A 14 -41.33 12.66 -0.61
C ALA A 14 -41.75 11.98 -1.93
N SER A 15 -41.78 10.64 -1.98
CA SER A 15 -42.24 9.85 -3.14
C SER A 15 -43.68 9.33 -2.99
N ALA A 16 -44.36 9.63 -1.89
CA ALA A 16 -45.71 9.11 -1.61
C ALA A 16 -46.86 10.11 -1.85
N SER A 17 -46.59 11.37 -2.20
CA SER A 17 -47.61 12.43 -2.21
C SER A 17 -47.92 13.10 -3.55
N GLN A 18 -47.41 12.60 -4.68
CA GLN A 18 -47.86 13.08 -5.99
C GLN A 18 -48.97 12.18 -6.53
N GLY A 19 -50.17 12.75 -6.59
CA GLY A 19 -51.40 12.06 -6.95
C GLY A 19 -51.31 11.24 -8.24
N PHE A 20 -51.84 10.02 -8.15
CA PHE A 20 -52.06 9.10 -9.26
C PHE A 20 -53.10 9.68 -10.24
N SER A 21 -52.70 10.63 -11.07
CA SER A 21 -53.47 11.00 -12.27
C SER A 21 -53.08 10.06 -13.39
N VAL A 22 -53.96 9.08 -13.61
CA VAL A 22 -53.82 7.96 -14.54
C VAL A 22 -53.91 8.47 -15.98
N GLY A 23 -52.76 8.78 -16.56
CA GLY A 23 -52.56 8.87 -18.00
C GLY A 23 -51.15 8.36 -18.29
N GLY A 24 -50.97 7.40 -19.20
CA GLY A 24 -49.65 6.74 -19.43
C GLY A 24 -48.48 7.73 -19.65
N ASN A 25 -48.77 8.93 -20.13
CA ASN A 25 -47.79 10.01 -20.29
C ASN A 25 -47.22 10.55 -18.96
N SER A 26 -47.99 10.57 -17.86
CA SER A 26 -47.50 11.04 -16.54
C SER A 26 -46.51 10.04 -15.91
N MET A 27 -46.73 8.74 -16.14
CA MET A 27 -45.87 7.68 -15.61
C MET A 27 -44.55 7.56 -16.37
N LEU A 28 -44.58 7.69 -17.70
CA LEU A 28 -43.37 7.75 -18.52
C LEU A 28 -42.49 8.96 -18.17
N SER A 29 -43.09 10.14 -17.94
CA SER A 29 -42.37 11.30 -17.42
C SER A 29 -41.72 11.02 -16.07
N SER A 30 -42.45 10.39 -15.16
CA SER A 30 -41.92 10.02 -13.83
C SER A 30 -40.74 9.05 -13.93
N ILE A 31 -40.80 8.07 -14.84
CA ILE A 31 -39.69 7.15 -15.11
C ILE A 31 -38.45 7.92 -15.58
N ALA A 32 -38.62 8.86 -16.51
CA ALA A 32 -37.54 9.69 -17.01
C ALA A 32 -36.91 10.56 -15.90
N ASP A 33 -37.73 11.16 -15.04
CA ASP A 33 -37.26 11.96 -13.91
C ASP A 33 -36.46 11.12 -12.91
N ILE A 34 -36.95 9.92 -12.57
CA ILE A 34 -36.23 9.03 -11.65
C ILE A 34 -34.94 8.54 -12.28
N LYS A 35 -34.94 8.20 -13.57
CA LYS A 35 -33.71 7.84 -14.31
C LYS A 35 -32.66 8.95 -14.24
N ASN A 36 -33.05 10.19 -14.54
CA ASN A 36 -32.17 11.35 -14.41
C ASN A 36 -31.63 11.51 -12.98
N LYS A 37 -32.46 11.21 -11.97
CA LYS A 37 -32.05 11.23 -10.57
C LYS A 37 -31.06 10.11 -10.22
N VAL A 38 -31.23 8.91 -10.78
CA VAL A 38 -30.25 7.83 -10.66
C VAL A 38 -28.91 8.26 -11.26
N ASP A 39 -28.91 8.74 -12.49
CA ASP A 39 -27.69 9.11 -13.22
C ASP A 39 -26.93 10.25 -12.52
N SER A 40 -27.64 11.28 -12.06
CA SER A 40 -27.02 12.36 -11.28
C SER A 40 -26.47 11.89 -9.93
N THR A 41 -27.18 10.99 -9.23
CA THR A 41 -26.71 10.40 -7.96
C THR A 41 -25.44 9.55 -8.18
N VAL A 42 -25.43 8.69 -9.20
CA VAL A 42 -24.29 7.86 -9.57
C VAL A 42 -23.09 8.73 -9.96
N LYS A 43 -23.29 9.74 -10.81
CA LYS A 43 -22.23 10.66 -11.25
C LYS A 43 -21.61 11.43 -10.08
N SER A 44 -22.44 11.95 -9.17
CA SER A 44 -21.97 12.64 -7.97
C SER A 44 -21.17 11.70 -7.05
N ALA A 45 -21.61 10.45 -6.89
CA ALA A 45 -20.91 9.44 -6.11
C ALA A 45 -19.54 9.10 -6.69
N ILE A 46 -19.46 8.90 -8.01
CA ILE A 46 -18.20 8.64 -8.72
C ILE A 46 -17.22 9.79 -8.49
N GLY A 47 -17.64 11.03 -8.74
CA GLY A 47 -16.77 12.20 -8.53
C GLY A 47 -16.29 12.34 -7.08
N SER A 48 -17.13 11.99 -6.10
CA SER A 48 -16.74 11.99 -4.69
C SER A 48 -15.72 10.89 -4.35
N VAL A 49 -15.88 9.70 -4.94
CA VAL A 49 -14.95 8.57 -4.79
C VAL A 49 -13.60 8.90 -5.41
N GLU A 50 -13.61 9.47 -6.62
CA GLU A 50 -12.39 9.86 -7.34
C GLU A 50 -11.63 10.96 -6.59
N ALA A 51 -12.31 12.01 -6.12
CA ALA A 51 -11.67 13.07 -5.34
C ALA A 51 -11.07 12.55 -4.01
N ALA A 52 -11.79 11.69 -3.30
CA ALA A 52 -11.27 11.07 -2.07
C ALA A 52 -10.09 10.13 -2.36
N ALA A 53 -10.12 9.42 -3.48
CA ALA A 53 -9.06 8.53 -3.91
C ALA A 53 -7.81 9.30 -4.33
N GLU A 54 -7.95 10.38 -5.09
CA GLU A 54 -6.84 11.23 -5.52
C GLU A 54 -6.08 11.78 -4.31
N LYS A 55 -6.81 12.40 -3.38
CA LYS A 55 -6.23 12.88 -2.12
C LYS A 55 -5.55 11.76 -1.33
N GLY A 56 -6.23 10.61 -1.19
CA GLY A 56 -5.66 9.48 -0.46
C GLY A 56 -4.43 8.87 -1.13
N VAL A 57 -4.37 8.83 -2.46
CA VAL A 57 -3.20 8.35 -3.22
C VAL A 57 -2.02 9.30 -3.03
N GLU A 58 -2.25 10.60 -3.03
CA GLU A 58 -1.21 11.61 -2.77
C GLU A 58 -0.64 11.43 -1.36
N GLU A 59 -1.49 11.39 -0.33
CA GLU A 59 -1.07 11.18 1.07
C GLU A 59 -0.29 9.85 1.25
N LEU A 60 -0.76 8.76 0.64
CA LEU A 60 -0.06 7.48 0.72
C LEU A 60 1.26 7.49 -0.04
N LYS A 61 1.34 8.24 -1.14
CA LYS A 61 2.58 8.39 -1.91
C LYS A 61 3.64 9.13 -1.11
N GLU A 62 3.29 10.24 -0.47
CA GLU A 62 4.22 10.97 0.41
C GLU A 62 4.78 10.06 1.50
N LEU A 63 3.91 9.23 2.12
CA LEU A 63 4.35 8.27 3.12
C LEU A 63 5.26 7.18 2.55
N ALA A 64 4.99 6.69 1.34
CA ALA A 64 5.81 5.69 0.67
C ALA A 64 7.17 6.26 0.24
N ASP A 65 7.20 7.51 -0.20
CA ASP A 65 8.42 8.22 -0.55
C ASP A 65 9.28 8.42 0.72
N ASP A 66 8.70 8.79 1.87
CA ASP A 66 9.43 8.85 3.16
C ASP A 66 10.00 7.47 3.59
N VAL A 67 9.26 6.37 3.37
CA VAL A 67 9.78 5.01 3.59
C VAL A 67 10.99 4.75 2.68
N SER A 68 10.94 5.20 1.42
CA SER A 68 12.03 5.08 0.45
C SER A 68 13.26 5.90 0.84
N ASP A 69 13.08 7.13 1.32
CA ASP A 69 14.19 7.98 1.75
C ASP A 69 14.89 7.41 2.99
N LYS A 70 14.10 6.95 3.98
CA LYS A 70 14.62 6.22 5.15
C LYS A 70 15.35 4.95 4.75
N ALA A 71 14.85 4.25 3.73
CA ALA A 71 15.47 3.05 3.19
C ALA A 71 16.87 3.35 2.64
N VAL A 72 16.99 4.36 1.78
CA VAL A 72 18.28 4.79 1.23
C VAL A 72 19.24 5.21 2.35
N SER A 73 18.79 6.02 3.29
CA SER A 73 19.62 6.48 4.41
C SER A 73 20.09 5.30 5.28
N SER A 74 19.20 4.36 5.59
CA SER A 74 19.54 3.21 6.44
C SER A 74 20.56 2.28 5.78
N ILE A 75 20.44 2.07 4.46
CA ILE A 75 21.41 1.27 3.70
C ILE A 75 22.76 1.99 3.60
N GLY A 76 22.77 3.30 3.38
CA GLY A 76 24.02 4.07 3.38
C GLY A 76 24.77 3.96 4.71
N SER A 77 24.07 4.16 5.84
CA SER A 77 24.67 4.00 7.16
C SER A 77 25.18 2.57 7.42
N LEU A 78 24.48 1.55 6.93
CA LEU A 78 24.97 0.16 7.02
C LEU A 78 26.26 -0.03 6.23
N GLN A 79 26.35 0.52 5.02
CA GLN A 79 27.56 0.42 4.20
C GLN A 79 28.75 1.04 4.91
N ASP A 80 28.58 2.25 5.45
CA ASP A 80 29.63 2.94 6.23
C ASP A 80 30.09 2.10 7.44
N ASP A 81 29.14 1.52 8.18
CA ASP A 81 29.43 0.66 9.33
C ASP A 81 30.19 -0.61 8.93
N VAL A 82 29.75 -1.26 7.84
CA VAL A 82 30.38 -2.47 7.29
C VAL A 82 31.81 -2.18 6.84
N GLU A 83 32.02 -1.11 6.08
CA GLU A 83 33.35 -0.68 5.62
C GLU A 83 34.28 -0.40 6.81
N SER A 84 33.79 0.31 7.82
CA SER A 84 34.53 0.60 9.04
C SER A 84 34.97 -0.67 9.79
N VAL A 85 34.07 -1.65 9.94
CA VAL A 85 34.39 -2.93 10.60
C VAL A 85 35.43 -3.73 9.81
N VAL A 86 35.28 -3.80 8.49
CA VAL A 86 36.22 -4.53 7.62
C VAL A 86 37.59 -3.87 7.64
N ALA A 87 37.68 -2.56 7.42
CA ALA A 87 38.95 -1.83 7.41
C ALA A 87 39.71 -1.95 8.74
N LYS A 88 38.99 -1.92 9.87
CA LYS A 88 39.59 -2.14 11.18
C LYS A 88 40.17 -3.55 11.33
N ALA A 89 39.47 -4.57 10.85
CA ALA A 89 39.94 -5.94 10.90
C ALA A 89 41.16 -6.16 10.00
N GLU A 90 41.14 -5.63 8.78
CA GLU A 90 42.26 -5.68 7.83
C GLU A 90 43.51 -5.00 8.42
N SER A 91 43.36 -3.79 8.98
CA SER A 91 44.47 -3.09 9.63
C SER A 91 45.09 -3.89 10.78
N GLN A 92 44.27 -4.59 11.58
CA GLN A 92 44.76 -5.46 12.65
C GLN A 92 45.48 -6.70 12.10
N VAL A 93 44.99 -7.27 11.00
CA VAL A 93 45.63 -8.40 10.32
C VAL A 93 46.98 -7.99 9.72
N ASP A 94 47.06 -6.83 9.08
CA ASP A 94 48.30 -6.30 8.52
C ASP A 94 49.37 -6.06 9.60
N ASP A 95 48.98 -5.52 10.76
CA ASP A 95 49.88 -5.35 11.90
C ASP A 95 50.41 -6.71 12.42
N ILE A 96 49.58 -7.76 12.43
CA ILE A 96 50.00 -9.11 12.80
C ILE A 96 50.98 -9.68 11.77
N LEU A 97 50.65 -9.59 10.47
CA LEU A 97 51.43 -10.18 9.39
C LEU A 97 52.78 -9.47 9.21
N SER A 98 52.84 -8.14 9.39
CA SER A 98 54.09 -7.36 9.28
C SER A 98 55.14 -7.73 10.33
N LYS A 99 54.71 -8.35 11.44
CA LYS A 99 55.59 -8.84 12.51
C LYS A 99 55.95 -10.32 12.35
N ALA A 100 55.39 -11.01 11.37
CA ALA A 100 55.62 -12.42 11.09
C ALA A 100 56.82 -12.63 10.16
N SER A 101 57.31 -13.88 10.07
CA SER A 101 58.24 -14.27 9.00
C SER A 101 57.53 -14.32 7.65
N ASP A 102 58.25 -14.12 6.55
CA ASP A 102 57.68 -14.12 5.19
C ASP A 102 56.87 -15.41 4.88
N ALA A 103 57.35 -16.56 5.35
CA ALA A 103 56.68 -17.85 5.17
C ALA A 103 55.36 -17.94 5.95
N ALA A 104 55.34 -17.44 7.20
CA ALA A 104 54.13 -17.39 8.02
C ALA A 104 53.14 -16.38 7.47
N ALA A 105 53.60 -15.19 7.08
CA ALA A 105 52.76 -14.14 6.51
C ALA A 105 52.03 -14.64 5.25
N LYS A 106 52.75 -15.31 4.34
CA LYS A 106 52.18 -15.88 3.11
C LYS A 106 51.18 -17.01 3.37
N SER A 107 51.39 -17.80 4.41
CA SER A 107 50.51 -18.95 4.73
C SER A 107 49.23 -18.53 5.44
N CYS A 108 49.24 -17.39 6.16
CA CYS A 108 48.13 -16.96 7.01
C CYS A 108 47.27 -15.85 6.38
N SER A 109 47.69 -15.20 5.30
CA SER A 109 47.02 -14.01 4.73
C SER A 109 45.61 -14.27 4.19
N GLY A 110 45.28 -15.48 3.75
CA GLY A 110 43.94 -15.83 3.23
C GLY A 110 42.88 -16.12 4.29
N LEU A 111 43.20 -16.05 5.59
CA LEU A 111 42.24 -16.37 6.65
C LEU A 111 41.16 -15.29 6.86
N THR A 112 41.21 -14.19 6.10
CA THR A 112 40.22 -13.10 6.11
C THR A 112 39.18 -13.19 5.00
N ASP A 113 39.30 -14.10 4.03
CA ASP A 113 38.39 -14.17 2.87
C ASP A 113 36.91 -14.35 3.26
N THR A 114 36.65 -15.06 4.36
CA THR A 114 35.31 -15.26 4.91
C THR A 114 34.68 -13.96 5.44
N LEU A 115 35.51 -13.01 5.90
CA LEU A 115 35.04 -11.70 6.38
C LEU A 115 34.46 -10.87 5.23
N SER A 116 35.16 -10.79 4.10
CA SER A 116 34.69 -10.04 2.92
C SER A 116 33.38 -10.62 2.39
N THR A 117 33.28 -11.95 2.31
CA THR A 117 32.03 -12.63 1.91
C THR A 117 30.88 -12.30 2.87
N THR A 118 31.12 -12.36 4.18
CA THR A 118 30.11 -12.01 5.20
C THR A 118 29.67 -10.55 5.07
N ALA A 119 30.60 -9.62 4.82
CA ALA A 119 30.29 -8.20 4.66
C ALA A 119 29.31 -7.97 3.49
N VAL A 120 29.56 -8.62 2.35
CA VAL A 120 28.68 -8.56 1.18
C VAL A 120 27.30 -9.14 1.49
N ASP A 121 27.25 -10.30 2.16
CA ASP A 121 25.98 -10.94 2.53
C ASP A 121 25.14 -10.08 3.48
N VAL A 122 25.80 -9.42 4.44
CA VAL A 122 25.16 -8.49 5.39
C VAL A 122 24.46 -7.35 4.65
N VAL A 123 25.17 -6.68 3.74
CA VAL A 123 24.60 -5.58 2.94
C VAL A 123 23.44 -6.09 2.08
N ASN A 124 23.63 -7.22 1.38
CA ASN A 124 22.60 -7.79 0.51
C ASN A 124 21.32 -8.16 1.27
N GLN A 125 21.44 -8.76 2.45
CA GLN A 125 20.28 -9.13 3.27
C GLN A 125 19.48 -7.91 3.73
N ALA A 126 20.18 -6.87 4.19
CA ALA A 126 19.54 -5.62 4.59
C ALA A 126 18.87 -4.94 3.39
N THR A 127 19.56 -4.84 2.25
CA THR A 127 18.99 -4.28 1.01
C THR A 127 17.73 -5.03 0.61
N ASN A 128 17.74 -6.36 0.58
CA ASN A 128 16.56 -7.16 0.23
C ASN A 128 15.39 -6.92 1.20
N CYS A 129 15.66 -6.87 2.51
CA CYS A 129 14.64 -6.58 3.52
C CYS A 129 14.02 -5.19 3.28
N VAL A 130 14.85 -4.17 3.12
CA VAL A 130 14.41 -2.79 2.93
C VAL A 130 13.65 -2.62 1.61
N THR A 131 14.15 -3.18 0.51
CA THR A 131 13.46 -3.19 -0.79
C THR A 131 12.07 -3.82 -0.69
N SER A 132 11.93 -4.92 0.04
CA SER A 132 10.62 -5.55 0.29
C SER A 132 9.65 -4.61 1.03
N ARG A 133 10.14 -3.81 1.99
CA ARG A 133 9.30 -2.81 2.70
C ARG A 133 8.86 -1.69 1.78
N VAL A 134 9.77 -1.13 0.97
CA VAL A 134 9.44 -0.10 -0.02
C VAL A 134 8.41 -0.61 -1.03
N GLN A 135 8.63 -1.80 -1.58
CA GLN A 135 7.67 -2.44 -2.49
C GLN A 135 6.30 -2.65 -1.84
N THR A 136 6.26 -3.04 -0.56
CA THR A 136 5.02 -3.19 0.20
C THR A 136 4.26 -1.86 0.30
N ALA A 137 4.97 -0.75 0.57
CA ALA A 137 4.35 0.57 0.67
C ALA A 137 3.67 0.99 -0.65
N TYR A 138 4.35 0.84 -1.79
CA TYR A 138 3.74 1.12 -3.10
C TYR A 138 2.66 0.11 -3.49
N GLY A 139 2.75 -1.13 -3.01
CA GLY A 139 1.73 -2.16 -3.16
C GLY A 139 0.39 -1.74 -2.55
N TYR A 140 0.40 -1.08 -1.39
CA TYR A 140 -0.80 -0.53 -0.76
C TYR A 140 -1.47 0.56 -1.61
N ILE A 141 -0.69 1.42 -2.28
CA ILE A 141 -1.24 2.42 -3.20
C ILE A 141 -1.94 1.74 -4.40
N ALA A 142 -1.35 0.67 -4.93
CA ALA A 142 -1.98 -0.11 -5.99
C ALA A 142 -3.28 -0.78 -5.52
N GLU A 143 -3.31 -1.30 -4.30
CA GLU A 143 -4.51 -1.88 -3.69
C GLU A 143 -5.65 -0.84 -3.56
N LEU A 144 -5.34 0.39 -3.14
CA LEU A 144 -6.33 1.47 -3.09
C LEU A 144 -6.93 1.75 -4.48
N ARG A 145 -6.08 1.87 -5.51
CA ARG A 145 -6.54 2.13 -6.89
C ARG A 145 -7.44 1.00 -7.41
N ALA A 146 -7.12 -0.25 -7.10
CA ALA A 146 -7.94 -1.40 -7.48
C ALA A 146 -9.32 -1.36 -6.81
N GLU A 147 -9.38 -1.03 -5.52
CA GLU A 147 -10.65 -0.90 -4.78
C GLU A 147 -11.51 0.25 -5.33
N VAL A 148 -10.89 1.39 -5.62
CA VAL A 148 -11.57 2.54 -6.23
C VAL A 148 -12.17 2.16 -7.58
N LYS A 149 -11.42 1.47 -8.45
CA LYS A 149 -11.93 0.97 -9.73
C LYS A 149 -13.12 0.02 -9.55
N SER A 150 -13.08 -0.85 -8.54
CA SER A 150 -14.18 -1.75 -8.20
C SER A 150 -15.44 -0.98 -7.77
N LEU A 151 -15.28 0.03 -6.91
CA LEU A 151 -16.38 0.89 -6.46
C LEU A 151 -17.02 1.69 -7.62
N VAL A 152 -16.20 2.30 -8.48
CA VAL A 152 -16.68 3.00 -9.68
C VAL A 152 -17.43 2.05 -10.61
N SER A 153 -16.91 0.83 -10.81
CA SER A 153 -17.59 -0.17 -11.64
C SER A 153 -18.96 -0.57 -11.08
N LYS A 154 -19.07 -0.74 -9.75
CA LYS A 154 -20.36 -1.00 -9.07
C LYS A 154 -21.33 0.16 -9.26
N LEU A 155 -20.88 1.40 -9.14
CA LEU A 155 -21.71 2.59 -9.37
C LEU A 155 -22.21 2.66 -10.83
N LEU A 156 -21.34 2.42 -11.81
CA LEU A 156 -21.72 2.38 -13.21
C LEU A 156 -22.72 1.25 -13.53
N SER A 157 -22.60 0.10 -12.86
CA SER A 157 -23.54 -1.01 -13.04
C SER A 157 -24.98 -0.66 -12.64
N ILE A 158 -25.16 0.26 -11.68
CA ILE A 158 -26.48 0.75 -11.26
C ILE A 158 -27.10 1.62 -12.37
N SER A 159 -26.31 2.49 -13.01
CA SER A 159 -26.79 3.29 -14.15
C SER A 159 -27.13 2.40 -15.34
N SER A 160 -26.30 1.39 -15.65
CA SER A 160 -26.61 0.40 -16.71
C SER A 160 -27.91 -0.34 -16.42
N ALA A 161 -28.09 -0.87 -15.20
CA ALA A 161 -29.31 -1.57 -14.81
C ALA A 161 -30.55 -0.67 -14.88
N THR A 162 -30.38 0.64 -14.72
CA THR A 162 -31.46 1.63 -14.87
C THR A 162 -31.89 1.79 -16.33
N VAL A 163 -30.95 1.74 -17.27
CA VAL A 163 -31.25 1.74 -18.71
C VAL A 163 -32.05 0.48 -19.06
N ASP A 164 -31.60 -0.68 -18.59
CA ASP A 164 -32.25 -1.98 -18.83
C ASP A 164 -33.69 -1.99 -18.32
N CYS A 165 -33.97 -1.38 -17.16
CA CYS A 165 -35.33 -1.24 -16.61
C CYS A 165 -36.32 -0.52 -17.56
N THR A 166 -35.83 0.28 -18.49
CA THR A 166 -36.65 1.12 -19.38
C THR A 166 -36.66 0.65 -20.83
N THR A 167 -35.97 -0.46 -21.11
CA THR A 167 -35.89 -1.01 -22.46
C THR A 167 -37.19 -1.74 -22.81
N ASP A 168 -37.70 -1.55 -24.02
CA ASP A 168 -38.89 -2.23 -24.58
C ASP A 168 -40.20 -2.07 -23.79
N VAL A 169 -40.42 -0.90 -23.16
CA VAL A 169 -41.69 -0.59 -22.49
C VAL A 169 -42.76 -0.22 -23.54
N THR A 170 -43.69 -1.14 -23.81
CA THR A 170 -44.75 -0.97 -24.83
C THR A 170 -46.17 -1.01 -24.26
N SER A 171 -46.34 -1.52 -23.05
CA SER A 171 -47.63 -1.69 -22.38
C SER A 171 -47.68 -1.00 -21.01
N LEU A 172 -48.90 -0.82 -20.48
CA LEU A 172 -49.10 -0.27 -19.14
C LEU A 172 -48.49 -1.15 -18.04
N SER A 173 -48.54 -2.49 -18.19
CA SER A 173 -47.95 -3.42 -17.23
C SER A 173 -46.42 -3.32 -17.23
N GLU A 174 -45.81 -3.22 -18.41
CA GLU A 174 -44.37 -2.97 -18.55
C GLU A 174 -43.98 -1.60 -17.99
N THR A 175 -44.83 -0.58 -18.15
CA THR A 175 -44.60 0.76 -17.58
C THR A 175 -44.55 0.71 -16.05
N VAL A 176 -45.45 -0.05 -15.42
CA VAL A 176 -45.44 -0.27 -13.96
C VAL A 176 -44.17 -1.01 -13.52
N HIS A 177 -43.77 -2.05 -14.24
CA HIS A 177 -42.53 -2.78 -13.94
C HIS A 177 -41.29 -1.89 -14.07
N ALA A 178 -41.20 -1.10 -15.14
CA ALA A 178 -40.12 -0.15 -15.37
C ALA A 178 -40.02 0.87 -14.23
N PHE A 179 -41.16 1.43 -13.79
CA PHE A 179 -41.19 2.36 -12.67
C PHE A 179 -40.68 1.73 -11.37
N LEU A 180 -41.13 0.52 -11.02
CA LEU A 180 -40.65 -0.18 -9.82
C LEU A 180 -39.16 -0.52 -9.91
N CYS A 181 -38.69 -0.93 -11.10
CA CYS A 181 -37.30 -1.27 -11.36
C CYS A 181 -36.39 -0.04 -11.21
N VAL A 182 -36.73 1.10 -11.83
CA VAL A 182 -35.94 2.33 -11.75
C VAL A 182 -35.92 2.90 -10.32
N ASN A 183 -37.03 2.81 -9.57
CA ASN A 183 -37.05 3.17 -8.14
C ASN A 183 -36.12 2.29 -7.29
N LYS A 184 -36.05 0.99 -7.57
CA LYS A 184 -35.09 0.09 -6.93
C LYS A 184 -33.65 0.54 -7.20
N GLN A 185 -33.33 0.92 -8.45
CA GLN A 185 -32.00 1.41 -8.78
C GLN A 185 -31.68 2.74 -8.10
N LEU A 186 -32.66 3.64 -7.94
CA LEU A 186 -32.47 4.87 -7.16
C LEU A 186 -32.15 4.59 -5.69
N ALA A 187 -32.83 3.63 -5.07
CA ALA A 187 -32.52 3.21 -3.71
C ALA A 187 -31.09 2.62 -3.63
N SER A 188 -30.71 1.75 -4.57
CA SER A 188 -29.35 1.20 -4.66
C SER A 188 -28.29 2.27 -4.87
N ALA A 189 -28.51 3.23 -5.77
CA ALA A 189 -27.62 4.36 -6.02
C ALA A 189 -27.42 5.22 -4.77
N THR A 190 -28.50 5.47 -4.02
CA THR A 190 -28.47 6.26 -2.79
C THR A 190 -27.68 5.56 -1.68
N VAL A 191 -27.87 4.25 -1.50
CA VAL A 191 -27.13 3.47 -0.49
C VAL A 191 -25.65 3.33 -0.88
N GLN A 192 -25.37 3.07 -2.15
CA GLN A 192 -24.00 2.92 -2.64
C GLN A 192 -23.24 4.26 -2.59
N SER A 193 -23.88 5.38 -2.95
CA SER A 193 -23.26 6.71 -2.89
C SER A 193 -22.90 7.11 -1.46
N ALA A 194 -23.79 6.87 -0.49
CA ALA A 194 -23.56 7.19 0.92
C ALA A 194 -22.39 6.41 1.54
N SER A 195 -22.10 5.20 1.04
CA SER A 195 -21.07 4.32 1.59
C SER A 195 -19.73 4.37 0.87
N SER A 196 -19.70 4.77 -0.40
CA SER A 196 -18.49 4.67 -1.23
C SER A 196 -17.37 5.61 -0.77
N GLY A 197 -17.66 6.90 -0.51
CA GLY A 197 -16.66 7.84 -0.01
C GLY A 197 -16.09 7.45 1.37
N VAL A 198 -16.95 6.95 2.27
CA VAL A 198 -16.55 6.45 3.58
C VAL A 198 -15.65 5.22 3.46
N THR A 199 -15.93 4.34 2.49
CA THR A 199 -15.12 3.14 2.23
C THR A 199 -13.70 3.52 1.78
N VAL A 200 -13.58 4.46 0.85
CA VAL A 200 -12.28 4.99 0.39
C VAL A 200 -11.53 5.62 1.56
N ALA A 201 -12.15 6.53 2.33
CA ALA A 201 -11.51 7.19 3.46
C ALA A 201 -11.00 6.21 4.52
N ARG A 202 -11.80 5.20 4.89
CA ARG A 202 -11.37 4.14 5.83
C ARG A 202 -10.19 3.34 5.27
N LYS A 203 -10.22 3.05 3.97
CA LYS A 203 -9.14 2.30 3.32
C LYS A 203 -7.85 3.11 3.34
N VAL A 204 -7.91 4.39 2.98
CA VAL A 204 -6.77 5.33 3.05
C VAL A 204 -6.20 5.36 4.47
N ALA A 205 -7.04 5.56 5.50
CA ALA A 205 -6.58 5.59 6.89
C ALA A 205 -5.89 4.28 7.31
N LYS A 206 -6.44 3.13 6.93
CA LYS A 206 -5.83 1.82 7.20
C LYS A 206 -4.48 1.67 6.50
N LEU A 207 -4.41 1.99 5.21
CA LEU A 207 -3.19 1.85 4.43
C LEU A 207 -2.12 2.84 4.91
N SER A 208 -2.50 4.05 5.28
CA SER A 208 -1.62 5.07 5.87
C SER A 208 -0.96 4.53 7.14
N SER A 209 -1.76 3.96 8.06
CA SER A 209 -1.23 3.32 9.27
C SER A 209 -0.26 2.17 8.95
N LEU A 210 -0.53 1.37 7.92
CA LEU A 210 0.37 0.31 7.49
C LEU A 210 1.68 0.87 6.93
N ILE A 211 1.65 1.90 6.08
CA ILE A 211 2.86 2.54 5.55
C ILE A 211 3.67 3.18 6.68
N SER A 212 3.03 3.90 7.60
CA SER A 212 3.71 4.47 8.77
C SER A 212 4.40 3.39 9.62
N SER A 213 3.81 2.18 9.73
CA SER A 213 4.47 1.08 10.42
C SER A 213 5.74 0.59 9.69
N LEU A 214 5.80 0.72 8.36
CA LEU A 214 6.98 0.35 7.57
C LEU A 214 8.14 1.32 7.80
N GLN A 215 7.86 2.60 8.04
CA GLN A 215 8.89 3.60 8.38
C GLN A 215 9.69 3.18 9.64
N VAL A 216 9.02 2.53 10.60
CA VAL A 216 9.65 2.01 11.82
C VAL A 216 10.40 0.69 11.56
N GLN A 217 9.93 -0.11 10.59
CA GLN A 217 10.52 -1.41 10.27
C GLN A 217 11.78 -1.30 9.41
N VAL A 218 11.90 -0.26 8.58
CA VAL A 218 13.06 -0.07 7.69
C VAL A 218 14.39 -0.04 8.48
N PRO A 219 14.55 0.76 9.55
CA PRO A 219 15.76 0.70 10.37
C PRO A 219 16.02 -0.67 11.00
N LEU A 220 14.96 -1.42 11.33
CA LEU A 220 15.10 -2.75 11.92
C LEU A 220 15.67 -3.79 10.93
N CYS A 221 15.56 -3.56 9.62
CA CYS A 221 16.24 -4.38 8.62
C CYS A 221 17.77 -4.28 8.72
N VAL A 222 18.30 -3.21 9.30
CA VAL A 222 19.74 -2.92 9.38
C VAL A 222 20.33 -3.35 10.72
N VAL A 223 19.57 -3.23 11.81
CA VAL A 223 20.08 -3.36 13.19
C VAL A 223 20.05 -4.78 13.73
N LYS A 224 19.11 -5.62 13.29
CA LYS A 224 18.68 -6.76 14.12
C LYS A 224 19.71 -7.90 14.22
N ASP A 225 20.49 -8.18 13.18
CA ASP A 225 21.43 -9.32 13.17
C ASP A 225 22.76 -9.04 12.42
N THR A 226 22.79 -8.02 11.57
CA THR A 226 23.83 -7.82 10.55
C THR A 226 25.14 -7.23 11.10
N ALA A 227 25.07 -6.15 11.89
CA ALA A 227 26.25 -5.50 12.46
C ALA A 227 26.95 -6.38 13.52
N GLY A 228 26.17 -7.10 14.32
CA GLY A 228 26.70 -8.00 15.36
C GLY A 228 27.44 -9.21 14.78
N VAL A 229 26.84 -9.85 13.76
CA VAL A 229 27.46 -10.99 13.06
C VAL A 229 28.77 -10.55 12.39
N LEU A 230 28.77 -9.41 11.70
CA LEU A 230 29.98 -8.92 11.04
C LEU A 230 31.10 -8.61 12.04
N ALA A 231 30.80 -7.92 13.13
CA ALA A 231 31.78 -7.61 14.17
C ALA A 231 32.38 -8.88 14.81
N GLN A 232 31.57 -9.93 15.00
CA GLN A 232 32.02 -11.22 15.50
C GLN A 232 32.91 -11.95 14.49
N GLN A 233 32.56 -11.93 13.20
CA GLN A 233 33.37 -12.52 12.14
C GLN A 233 34.71 -11.78 11.98
N ALA A 234 34.70 -10.44 12.01
CA ALA A 234 35.90 -9.61 11.99
C ALA A 234 36.85 -9.98 13.14
N SER A 235 36.31 -10.07 14.36
CA SER A 235 37.09 -10.46 15.54
C SER A 235 37.65 -11.88 15.44
N SER A 236 36.92 -12.80 14.80
CA SER A 236 37.35 -14.19 14.61
C SER A 236 38.44 -14.30 13.55
N ALA A 237 38.32 -13.56 12.44
CA ALA A 237 39.33 -13.49 11.39
C ALA A 237 40.69 -13.01 11.93
N VAL A 238 40.70 -11.90 12.69
CA VAL A 238 41.92 -11.36 13.32
C VAL A 238 42.55 -12.39 14.27
N LYS A 239 41.73 -13.06 15.10
CA LYS A 239 42.22 -14.12 16.01
C LYS A 239 42.81 -15.31 15.26
N ASN A 240 42.19 -15.73 14.16
CA ASN A 240 42.65 -16.88 13.36
C ASN A 240 44.00 -16.59 12.70
N VAL A 241 44.18 -15.39 12.12
CA VAL A 241 45.48 -14.96 11.60
C VAL A 241 46.54 -14.95 12.70
N GLY A 242 46.21 -14.34 13.85
CA GLY A 242 47.13 -14.31 15.00
C GLY A 242 47.53 -15.68 15.53
N ALA A 243 46.61 -16.65 15.54
CA ALA A 243 46.89 -18.02 15.93
C ALA A 243 47.77 -18.75 14.89
N CYS A 244 47.48 -18.56 13.60
CA CYS A 244 48.25 -19.13 12.50
C CYS A 244 49.71 -18.67 12.54
N VAL A 245 49.96 -17.35 12.68
CA VAL A 245 51.31 -16.80 12.76
C VAL A 245 52.08 -17.35 13.97
N LYS A 246 51.45 -17.44 15.14
CA LYS A 246 52.09 -18.00 16.34
C LYS A 246 52.51 -19.46 16.16
N ASN A 247 51.66 -20.28 15.53
CA ASN A 247 51.94 -21.70 15.31
C ASN A 247 53.06 -21.95 14.31
N LEU A 248 53.29 -21.03 13.37
CA LEU A 248 54.38 -21.13 12.38
C LEU A 248 55.70 -20.49 12.87
N ALA A 249 55.66 -19.78 13.99
CA ALA A 249 56.84 -19.18 14.63
C ALA A 249 57.45 -20.07 15.72
N SER A 250 56.71 -21.07 16.21
CA SER A 250 57.15 -22.11 17.16
C SER A 250 57.77 -23.31 16.46
#